data_AF-A0A358PJ55-F1
#
_entry.id   AF-A0A358PJ55-F1
#
_cell.length_a   1.000
_cell.length_b   1.000
_cell.length_c   1.000
_cell.angle_alpha   90.00
_cell.angle_beta   90.00
_cell.angle_gamma   90.00
#
_symmetry.space_group_name_H-M   'P 1'
#
loop_
_entity.id
_entity.type
_entity.pdbx_description
1 polymer ?
#
loop_
_entity_poly.entity_id
_entity_poly.type
_entity_poly.pdbx_seq_one_letter_code
_entity_poly.pdbx_strand_id
1 'polypeptide(L)'
;MKIPKNVNVVNDSYRTLSERAIMLRNTLEKLGYNVEWGYYDRHTVTVNGDNFLEYYPIPVLTVNGICDIAVDFLQVSIDGKLFAAEFEEKLDFAKLKSHGFECYGVENYLESLYVPGMSFEELVQIVRACGESEIGVAAAFDGEPLTKEILELMQVFINMGTHTEAHSPIDEGDETEKNALNGIDESTPAFQVADALLNE
;
A
#
# COMPACT_ATOMS: atom_id res chain seq x y z
N MET A 1 3.44 -1.54 -38.23
CA MET A 1 4.41 -2.23 -37.34
C MET A 1 3.66 -3.32 -36.59
N LYS A 2 4.21 -4.52 -36.40
CA LYS A 2 3.58 -5.53 -35.51
C LYS A 2 4.16 -5.34 -34.10
N ILE A 3 3.30 -5.24 -33.10
CA ILE A 3 3.73 -5.13 -31.71
C ILE A 3 4.30 -6.50 -31.27
N PRO A 4 5.49 -6.57 -30.66
CA PRO A 4 6.05 -7.82 -30.15
C PRO A 4 5.17 -8.45 -29.07
N LYS A 5 5.13 -9.80 -29.02
CA LYS A 5 4.31 -10.53 -28.04
C LYS A 5 4.63 -10.14 -26.59
N ASN A 6 5.90 -9.99 -26.25
CA ASN A 6 6.33 -9.60 -24.91
C ASN A 6 5.86 -8.19 -24.53
N VAL A 7 5.78 -7.26 -25.50
CA VAL A 7 5.27 -5.91 -25.26
C VAL A 7 3.77 -5.96 -24.94
N ASN A 8 2.99 -6.79 -25.64
CA ASN A 8 1.58 -6.98 -25.30
C ASN A 8 1.40 -7.59 -23.91
N VAL A 9 2.19 -8.60 -23.54
CA VAL A 9 2.11 -9.21 -22.21
C VAL A 9 2.36 -8.18 -21.11
N VAL A 10 3.44 -7.39 -21.23
CA VAL A 10 3.73 -6.33 -20.26
C VAL A 10 2.61 -5.30 -20.22
N ASN A 11 2.16 -4.83 -21.39
CA ASN A 11 1.12 -3.81 -21.47
C ASN A 11 -0.22 -4.28 -20.87
N ASP A 12 -0.59 -5.55 -21.10
CA ASP A 12 -1.84 -6.11 -20.56
C ASP A 12 -1.73 -6.31 -19.04
N SER A 13 -0.58 -6.76 -18.53
CA SER A 13 -0.32 -6.82 -17.08
C SER A 13 -0.41 -5.45 -16.43
N TYR A 14 0.26 -4.44 -16.99
CA TYR A 14 0.22 -3.08 -16.46
C TYR A 14 -1.17 -2.47 -16.51
N ARG A 15 -1.93 -2.69 -17.59
CA ARG A 15 -3.31 -2.22 -17.69
C ARG A 15 -4.15 -2.67 -16.50
N THR A 16 -4.10 -3.95 -16.14
CA THR A 16 -4.84 -4.48 -14.98
C THR A 16 -4.40 -3.83 -13.68
N LEU A 17 -3.09 -3.61 -13.50
CA LEU A 17 -2.53 -2.95 -12.32
C LEU A 17 -3.00 -1.49 -12.21
N SER A 18 -2.94 -0.74 -13.31
CA SER A 18 -3.39 0.65 -13.40
C SER A 18 -4.90 0.77 -13.13
N GLU A 19 -5.71 -0.10 -13.72
CA GLU A 19 -7.17 -0.12 -13.52
C GLU A 19 -7.51 -0.33 -12.04
N ARG A 20 -6.83 -1.26 -11.36
CA ARG A 20 -7.01 -1.50 -9.92
C ARG A 20 -6.64 -0.27 -9.08
N ALA A 21 -5.48 0.32 -9.33
CA ALA A 21 -5.03 1.53 -8.61
C ALA A 21 -6.01 2.70 -8.83
N ILE A 22 -6.47 2.91 -10.06
CA ILE A 22 -7.42 3.99 -10.38
C ILE A 22 -8.79 3.77 -9.71
N MET A 23 -9.30 2.54 -9.70
CA MET A 23 -10.54 2.23 -8.99
C MET A 23 -10.42 2.53 -7.49
N LEU A 24 -9.32 2.08 -6.85
CA LEU A 24 -9.07 2.35 -5.45
C LEU A 24 -8.94 3.86 -5.18
N ARG A 25 -8.17 4.58 -6.00
CA ARG A 25 -8.03 6.04 -5.93
C ARG A 25 -9.38 6.73 -5.98
N ASN A 26 -10.19 6.41 -6.98
CA ASN A 26 -11.50 7.02 -7.17
C ASN A 26 -12.43 6.76 -5.98
N THR A 27 -12.38 5.55 -5.41
CA THR A 27 -13.12 5.22 -4.18
C THR A 27 -12.65 6.08 -3.00
N LEU A 28 -11.34 6.21 -2.79
CA LEU A 28 -10.78 7.03 -1.71
C LEU A 28 -11.11 8.52 -1.88
N GLU A 29 -11.00 9.07 -3.09
CA GLU A 29 -11.36 10.46 -3.39
C GLU A 29 -12.87 10.72 -3.16
N LYS A 30 -13.74 9.77 -3.56
CA LYS A 30 -15.19 9.83 -3.27
C LYS A 30 -15.50 9.81 -1.77
N LEU A 31 -14.69 9.12 -0.97
CA LEU A 31 -14.76 9.11 0.49
C LEU A 31 -14.20 10.38 1.14
N GLY A 32 -13.62 11.29 0.34
CA GLY A 32 -13.11 12.59 0.80
C GLY A 32 -11.64 12.60 1.20
N TYR A 33 -10.89 11.53 0.91
CA TYR A 33 -9.45 11.50 1.14
C TYR A 33 -8.69 12.31 0.09
N ASN A 34 -7.61 12.96 0.49
CA ASN A 34 -6.67 13.59 -0.43
C ASN A 34 -5.63 12.56 -0.88
N VAL A 35 -5.70 12.12 -2.14
CA VAL A 35 -4.88 11.03 -2.66
C VAL A 35 -3.98 11.51 -3.79
N GLU A 36 -2.68 11.32 -3.60
CA GLU A 36 -1.68 11.42 -4.67
C GLU A 36 -1.30 10.00 -5.13
N TRP A 37 -0.78 9.87 -6.35
CA TRP A 37 -0.37 8.57 -6.84
C TRP A 37 0.70 8.70 -7.93
N GLY A 38 1.48 7.64 -8.09
CA GLY A 38 2.48 7.56 -9.14
C GLY A 38 3.12 6.17 -9.20
N TYR A 39 4.05 5.99 -10.13
CA TYR A 39 4.76 4.73 -10.30
C TYR A 39 6.14 4.77 -9.64
N TYR A 40 6.46 3.71 -8.89
CA TYR A 40 7.70 3.57 -8.13
C TYR A 40 8.30 2.18 -8.39
N ASP A 41 9.61 2.08 -8.54
CA ASP A 41 10.32 0.82 -8.80
C ASP A 41 11.16 0.37 -7.60
N ARG A 42 11.77 -0.81 -7.71
CA ARG A 42 12.73 -1.36 -6.73
C ARG A 42 12.12 -1.67 -5.36
N HIS A 43 10.86 -2.09 -5.34
CA HIS A 43 10.23 -2.66 -4.17
C HIS A 43 10.84 -4.02 -3.84
N THR A 44 10.98 -4.32 -2.56
CA THR A 44 11.37 -5.64 -2.09
C THR A 44 10.15 -6.29 -1.46
N VAL A 45 9.81 -7.48 -1.94
CA VAL A 45 8.68 -8.27 -1.45
C VAL A 45 9.19 -9.62 -0.96
N THR A 46 8.60 -10.16 0.10
CA THR A 46 9.01 -11.46 0.64
C THR A 46 8.19 -12.58 -0.01
N VAL A 47 8.83 -13.44 -0.79
CA VAL A 47 8.18 -14.57 -1.47
C VAL A 47 8.77 -15.87 -0.93
N ASN A 48 7.94 -16.70 -0.28
CA ASN A 48 8.37 -17.96 0.35
C ASN A 48 9.52 -17.80 1.38
N GLY A 49 9.62 -16.64 2.03
CA GLY A 49 10.66 -16.33 3.01
C GLY A 49 11.95 -15.76 2.42
N ASP A 50 12.03 -15.61 1.10
CA ASP A 50 13.16 -14.96 0.42
C ASP A 50 12.76 -13.56 -0.07
N ASN A 51 13.66 -12.59 0.12
CA ASN A 51 13.48 -11.24 -0.39
C ASN A 51 13.66 -11.21 -1.91
N PHE A 52 12.64 -10.75 -2.62
CA PHE A 52 12.61 -10.60 -4.06
C PHE A 52 12.58 -9.11 -4.44
N LEU A 53 13.60 -8.65 -5.19
CA LEU A 53 13.67 -7.27 -5.67
C LEU A 53 12.96 -7.13 -7.02
N GLU A 54 11.96 -6.26 -7.05
CA GLU A 54 11.16 -5.98 -8.23
C GLU A 54 11.72 -4.77 -8.98
N TYR A 55 12.23 -5.01 -10.18
CA TYR A 55 12.73 -3.93 -11.05
C TYR A 55 11.64 -3.21 -11.82
N TYR A 56 10.42 -3.74 -11.80
CA TYR A 56 9.30 -3.17 -12.52
C TYR A 56 8.60 -2.13 -11.63
N PRO A 57 8.14 -0.99 -12.20
CA PRO A 57 7.40 -0.01 -11.41
C PRO A 57 6.01 -0.52 -11.03
N ILE A 58 5.51 -0.13 -9.86
CA ILE A 58 4.13 -0.36 -9.40
C ILE A 58 3.45 0.97 -9.04
N PRO A 59 2.12 1.07 -9.19
CA PRO A 59 1.39 2.22 -8.71
C PRO A 59 1.32 2.21 -7.18
N VAL A 60 1.67 3.35 -6.58
CA VAL A 60 1.52 3.61 -5.15
C VAL A 60 0.59 4.80 -4.99
N LEU A 61 -0.40 4.66 -4.11
CA LEU A 61 -1.33 5.72 -3.73
C LEU A 61 -0.96 6.27 -2.36
N THR A 62 -0.58 7.54 -2.31
CA THR A 62 -0.33 8.27 -1.07
C THR A 62 -1.64 8.88 -0.58
N VAL A 63 -2.21 8.31 0.47
CA VAL A 63 -3.32 8.92 1.21
C VAL A 63 -2.72 9.92 2.20
N ASN A 64 -2.68 11.19 1.79
CA ASN A 64 -1.90 12.24 2.44
C ASN A 64 -2.19 12.34 3.95
N GLY A 65 -1.12 12.26 4.76
CA GLY A 65 -1.21 12.31 6.21
C GLY A 65 -1.73 11.03 6.88
N ILE A 66 -1.84 9.91 6.14
CA ILE A 66 -2.32 8.63 6.67
C ILE A 66 -1.35 7.49 6.32
N CYS A 67 -1.30 7.08 5.05
CA CYS A 67 -0.55 5.90 4.61
C CYS A 67 -0.31 5.91 3.10
N ASP A 68 0.67 5.13 2.65
CA ASP A 68 0.84 4.73 1.26
C ASP A 68 0.19 3.36 1.03
N ILE A 69 -0.42 3.17 -0.14
CA ILE A 69 -0.99 1.90 -0.58
C ILE A 69 -0.29 1.49 -1.86
N ALA A 70 0.56 0.47 -1.80
CA ALA A 70 1.23 -0.07 -2.97
C ALA A 70 0.38 -1.19 -3.58
N VAL A 71 0.01 -1.02 -4.85
CA VAL A 71 -0.78 -2.01 -5.59
C VAL A 71 0.19 -2.77 -6.51
N ASP A 72 0.59 -3.97 -6.09
CA ASP A 72 1.52 -4.83 -6.80
C ASP A 72 0.81 -6.11 -7.32
N PHE A 73 1.48 -6.83 -8.22
CA PHE A 73 1.03 -8.10 -8.78
C PHE A 73 1.04 -9.23 -7.76
N LEU A 74 1.98 -9.21 -6.80
CA LEU A 74 2.12 -10.27 -5.80
C LEU A 74 1.34 -9.97 -4.53
N GLN A 75 1.21 -8.68 -4.18
CA GLN A 75 0.56 -8.25 -2.96
C GLN A 75 -0.03 -6.84 -3.09
N VAL A 76 -0.87 -6.46 -2.12
CA VAL A 76 -1.21 -5.06 -1.86
C VAL A 76 -0.76 -4.73 -0.46
N SER A 77 0.12 -3.74 -0.31
CA SER A 77 0.62 -3.30 1.00
C SER A 77 0.07 -1.94 1.38
N ILE A 78 -0.11 -1.74 2.68
CA ILE A 78 -0.39 -0.45 3.31
C ILE A 78 0.76 -0.13 4.25
N ASP A 79 1.34 1.05 4.07
CA ASP A 79 2.54 1.51 4.76
C ASP A 79 2.28 2.88 5.41
N GLY A 80 2.71 3.08 6.64
CA GLY A 80 2.57 4.35 7.33
C GLY A 80 3.58 4.48 8.45
N LYS A 81 3.79 5.70 8.92
CA LYS A 81 4.79 6.00 9.95
C LYS A 81 4.11 6.34 11.27
N LEU A 82 4.73 5.93 12.38
CA LEU A 82 4.40 6.41 13.72
C LEU A 82 5.62 7.10 14.31
N PHE A 83 5.41 8.16 15.08
CA PHE A 83 6.49 8.68 15.93
C PHE A 83 6.88 7.62 16.96
N ALA A 84 8.18 7.38 17.12
CA ALA A 84 8.69 6.38 18.06
C ALA A 84 8.21 6.64 19.51
N ALA A 85 8.01 7.91 19.88
CA ALA A 85 7.50 8.32 21.18
C ALA A 85 6.04 7.93 21.45
N GLU A 86 5.23 7.70 20.41
CA GLU A 86 3.81 7.37 20.50
C GLU A 86 3.52 5.91 20.17
N PHE A 87 4.54 5.16 19.72
CA PHE A 87 4.42 3.81 19.16
C PHE A 87 3.69 2.84 20.09
N GLU A 88 4.07 2.76 21.37
CA GLU A 88 3.48 1.84 22.34
C GLU A 88 2.00 2.15 22.63
N GLU A 89 1.61 3.42 22.59
CA GLU A 89 0.22 3.83 22.83
C GLU A 89 -0.65 3.57 21.59
N LYS A 90 -0.08 3.80 20.40
CA LYS A 90 -0.85 3.87 19.16
C LYS A 90 -0.85 2.59 18.34
N LEU A 91 0.15 1.73 18.45
CA LEU A 91 0.22 0.51 17.63
C LEU A 91 -0.90 -0.48 17.98
N ASP A 92 -1.76 -0.78 17.02
CA ASP A 92 -2.78 -1.82 17.14
C ASP A 92 -2.20 -3.20 16.80
N PHE A 93 -1.29 -3.68 17.66
CA PHE A 93 -0.53 -4.91 17.44
C PHE A 93 -1.42 -6.13 17.15
N ALA A 94 -2.55 -6.24 17.85
CA ALA A 94 -3.45 -7.38 17.71
C ALA A 94 -4.08 -7.45 16.32
N LYS A 95 -4.52 -6.31 15.76
CA LYS A 95 -5.08 -6.26 14.40
C LYS A 95 -4.01 -6.42 13.33
N LEU A 96 -2.86 -5.77 13.47
CA LEU A 96 -1.80 -5.90 12.47
C LEU A 96 -1.25 -7.33 12.39
N LYS A 97 -1.16 -8.02 13.53
CA LYS A 97 -0.69 -9.41 13.58
C LYS A 97 -1.53 -10.37 12.74
N SER A 98 -2.83 -10.12 12.54
CA SER A 98 -3.67 -10.99 11.68
C SER A 98 -3.43 -10.80 10.18
N HIS A 99 -2.78 -9.71 9.77
CA HIS A 99 -2.44 -9.44 8.37
C HIS A 99 -1.00 -9.84 8.02
N GLY A 100 -0.15 -10.14 9.00
CA GLY A 100 1.29 -10.16 8.79
C GLY A 100 1.76 -8.72 8.59
N PHE A 101 2.57 -8.23 9.52
CA PHE A 101 3.02 -6.85 9.50
C PHE A 101 4.51 -6.77 9.79
N GLU A 102 5.08 -5.65 9.40
CA GLU A 102 6.47 -5.29 9.58
C GLU A 102 6.56 -4.00 10.39
N CYS A 103 7.63 -3.88 11.17
CA CYS A 103 8.09 -2.62 11.71
C CYS A 103 9.56 -2.45 11.37
N TYR A 104 9.95 -1.26 10.94
CA TYR A 104 11.32 -0.93 10.57
C TYR A 104 11.64 0.54 10.90
N GLY A 105 12.93 0.88 10.98
CA GLY A 105 13.35 2.27 11.20
C GLY A 105 13.16 3.13 9.94
N VAL A 106 12.65 4.36 10.05
CA VAL A 106 12.48 5.21 8.86
C VAL A 106 13.83 5.71 8.33
N GLU A 107 14.77 6.05 9.23
CA GLU A 107 16.12 6.45 8.84
C GLU A 107 16.96 5.25 8.39
N ASN A 108 16.87 4.13 9.12
CA ASN A 108 17.47 2.85 8.77
C ASN A 108 16.43 1.83 8.26
N TYR A 109 15.86 2.08 7.08
CA TYR A 109 14.80 1.24 6.47
C TYR A 109 15.19 -0.20 6.16
N LEU A 110 16.47 -0.56 6.29
CA LEU A 110 16.94 -1.95 6.14
C LEU A 110 16.88 -2.73 7.46
N GLU A 111 16.68 -2.05 8.59
CA GLU A 111 16.59 -2.67 9.90
C GLU A 111 15.14 -3.02 10.22
N SER A 112 14.84 -4.32 10.11
CA SER A 112 13.60 -4.88 10.62
C SER A 112 13.62 -4.91 12.15
N LEU A 113 12.67 -4.20 12.76
CA LEU A 113 12.48 -4.11 14.21
C LEU A 113 11.51 -5.19 14.72
N TYR A 114 10.59 -5.66 13.88
CA TYR A 114 9.65 -6.73 14.21
C TYR A 114 9.91 -8.00 13.38
N VAL A 115 9.96 -9.14 14.06
CA VAL A 115 10.04 -10.46 13.44
C VAL A 115 8.82 -11.29 13.88
N PRO A 116 8.16 -12.02 12.96
CA PRO A 116 7.01 -12.85 13.29
C PRO A 116 7.28 -13.80 14.48
N GLY A 117 6.40 -13.73 15.48
CA GLY A 117 6.50 -14.53 16.71
C GLY A 117 6.94 -13.73 17.94
N MET A 118 7.53 -12.55 17.75
CA MET A 118 7.87 -11.62 18.82
C MET A 118 6.62 -11.10 19.56
N SER A 119 6.74 -10.84 20.86
CA SER A 119 5.68 -10.23 21.68
C SER A 119 5.61 -8.71 21.46
N PHE A 120 4.49 -8.10 21.85
CA PHE A 120 4.35 -6.65 21.76
C PHE A 120 5.35 -5.94 22.69
N GLU A 121 5.56 -6.46 23.90
CA GLU A 121 6.50 -5.91 24.87
C GLU A 121 7.94 -5.95 24.36
N GLU A 122 8.34 -7.05 23.70
CA GLU A 122 9.66 -7.17 23.07
C GLU A 122 9.86 -6.11 21.98
N LEU A 123 8.88 -5.96 21.07
CA LEU A 123 8.90 -4.94 20.02
C LEU A 123 9.02 -3.52 20.60
N VAL A 124 8.26 -3.20 21.65
CA VAL A 124 8.33 -1.90 22.33
C VAL A 124 9.73 -1.63 22.91
N GLN A 125 10.39 -2.63 23.50
CA GLN A 125 11.76 -2.45 23.99
C GLN A 125 12.75 -2.18 22.85
N ILE A 126 12.58 -2.85 21.70
CA ILE A 126 13.41 -2.62 20.52
C ILE A 126 13.22 -1.19 20.01
N VAL A 127 11.98 -0.74 19.84
CA VAL A 127 11.66 0.62 19.39
C VAL A 127 12.24 1.68 20.34
N ARG A 128 12.16 1.47 21.66
CA ARG A 128 12.76 2.39 22.65
C ARG A 128 14.29 2.45 22.58
N ALA A 129 14.94 1.42 22.06
CA ALA A 129 16.39 1.30 22.01
C ALA A 129 17.00 1.61 20.62
N CYS A 130 16.19 1.59 19.55
CA CYS A 130 16.69 1.71 18.17
C CYS A 130 17.19 3.12 17.81
N GLY A 131 16.75 4.16 18.53
CA GLY A 131 17.19 5.54 18.29
C GLY A 131 16.50 6.25 17.12
N GLU A 132 15.58 5.57 16.42
CA GLU A 132 14.74 6.13 15.37
C GLU A 132 13.76 7.17 15.93
N SER A 133 13.53 8.23 15.18
CA SER A 133 12.50 9.24 15.51
C SER A 133 11.10 8.80 15.06
N GLU A 134 11.05 8.01 13.99
CA GLU A 134 9.84 7.48 13.38
C GLU A 134 10.03 6.00 13.03
N ILE A 135 8.96 5.22 13.18
CA ILE A 135 8.91 3.79 12.90
C ILE A 135 7.96 3.58 11.73
N GLY A 136 8.45 2.95 10.67
CA GLY A 136 7.62 2.48 9.58
C GLY A 136 6.83 1.25 10.04
N VAL A 137 5.56 1.21 9.68
CA VAL A 137 4.64 0.11 9.94
C VAL A 137 3.99 -0.26 8.62
N ALA A 138 4.17 -1.51 8.20
CA ALA A 138 3.61 -2.00 6.94
C ALA A 138 2.82 -3.29 7.18
N ALA A 139 1.70 -3.45 6.48
CA ALA A 139 0.94 -4.70 6.45
C ALA A 139 0.48 -4.97 5.02
N ALA A 140 0.42 -6.24 4.63
CA ALA A 140 0.14 -6.62 3.26
C ALA A 140 -0.91 -7.72 3.14
N PHE A 141 -1.61 -7.72 2.02
CA PHE A 141 -2.44 -8.82 1.57
C PHE A 141 -1.70 -9.58 0.47
N ASP A 142 -1.62 -10.90 0.59
CA ASP A 142 -1.20 -11.75 -0.51
C ASP A 142 -2.22 -11.68 -1.65
N GLY A 143 -1.77 -11.44 -2.87
CA GLY A 143 -2.60 -11.42 -4.07
C GLY A 143 -3.50 -10.18 -4.20
N GLU A 144 -4.77 -10.40 -4.53
CA GLU A 144 -5.71 -9.36 -4.94
C GLU A 144 -6.87 -9.20 -3.92
N PRO A 145 -6.69 -8.43 -2.83
CA PRO A 145 -7.76 -8.18 -1.87
C PRO A 145 -8.88 -7.33 -2.48
N LEU A 146 -10.07 -7.44 -1.90
CA LEU A 146 -11.20 -6.57 -2.22
C LEU A 146 -10.94 -5.15 -1.71
N THR A 147 -11.49 -4.15 -2.39
CA THR A 147 -11.42 -2.74 -1.94
C THR A 147 -11.89 -2.56 -0.50
N LYS A 148 -12.92 -3.31 -0.06
CA LYS A 148 -13.37 -3.29 1.34
C LYS A 148 -12.25 -3.64 2.32
N GLU A 149 -11.51 -4.71 2.04
CA GLU A 149 -10.49 -5.25 2.93
C GLU A 149 -9.33 -4.23 3.05
N ILE A 150 -8.97 -3.59 1.92
CA ILE A 150 -8.00 -2.50 1.90
C ILE A 150 -8.48 -1.33 2.78
N LEU A 151 -9.74 -0.91 2.64
CA LEU A 151 -10.30 0.18 3.45
C LEU A 151 -10.39 -0.17 4.94
N GLU A 152 -10.72 -1.41 5.29
CA GLU A 152 -10.74 -1.90 6.67
C GLU A 152 -9.35 -1.87 7.30
N LEU A 153 -8.31 -2.31 6.57
CA LEU A 153 -6.93 -2.22 7.03
C LEU A 153 -6.45 -0.76 7.10
N MET A 154 -6.78 0.08 6.10
CA MET A 154 -6.49 1.52 6.14
C MET A 154 -7.13 2.18 7.37
N GLN A 155 -8.33 1.76 7.78
CA GLN A 155 -8.96 2.28 9.00
C GLN A 155 -8.18 1.91 10.27
N VAL A 156 -7.46 0.78 10.28
CA VAL A 156 -6.51 0.47 11.37
C VAL A 156 -5.41 1.53 11.41
N PHE A 157 -4.80 1.86 10.27
CA PHE A 157 -3.76 2.89 10.15
C PHE A 157 -4.25 4.27 10.60
N ILE A 158 -5.47 4.66 10.18
CA ILE A 158 -6.12 5.89 10.65
C ILE A 158 -6.28 5.91 12.17
N ASN A 159 -6.73 4.80 12.77
CA ASN A 159 -6.93 4.71 14.21
C ASN A 159 -5.62 4.74 15.00
N MET A 160 -4.55 4.17 14.42
CA MET A 160 -3.19 4.30 14.95
C MET A 160 -2.64 5.72 14.77
N GLY A 161 -3.28 6.58 13.96
CA GLY A 161 -2.80 7.93 13.68
C GLY A 161 -1.46 7.92 12.96
N THR A 162 -1.27 6.97 12.03
CA THR A 162 -0.10 6.97 11.16
C THR A 162 -0.10 8.18 10.24
N HIS A 163 1.07 8.50 9.69
CA HIS A 163 1.21 9.54 8.68
C HIS A 163 2.16 9.14 7.56
N THR A 164 1.97 9.77 6.40
CA THR A 164 2.91 9.78 5.29
C THR A 164 2.88 11.13 4.59
N GLU A 165 3.91 11.41 3.80
CA GLU A 165 4.03 12.58 2.94
C GLU A 165 4.33 12.14 1.51
N ALA A 166 3.87 12.92 0.53
CA ALA A 166 4.09 12.62 -0.87
C ALA A 166 5.57 12.37 -1.22
N HIS A 167 5.80 11.30 -1.97
CA HIS A 167 7.09 10.94 -2.51
C HIS A 167 7.21 11.41 -3.97
N SER A 168 8.43 11.54 -4.48
CA SER A 168 8.65 11.86 -5.90
C SER A 168 8.57 10.58 -6.73
N PRO A 169 7.54 10.39 -7.58
CA PRO A 169 7.42 9.19 -8.40
C PRO A 169 8.37 9.22 -9.61
N ILE A 170 8.54 8.05 -10.22
CA ILE A 170 9.24 7.92 -11.52
C ILE A 170 8.37 8.44 -12.65
N ASP A 171 7.06 8.27 -12.50
CA ASP A 171 6.03 8.80 -13.40
C ASP A 171 4.78 9.21 -12.62
N GLU A 172 4.32 10.44 -12.86
CA GLU A 172 3.05 10.95 -12.38
C GLU A 172 2.01 10.62 -13.46
N GLY A 173 1.12 9.65 -13.23
CA GLY A 173 0.16 9.20 -14.25
C GLY A 173 -0.52 10.38 -14.97
N ASP A 174 -0.34 10.46 -16.30
CA ASP A 174 -0.76 11.59 -17.13
C ASP A 174 -2.28 11.85 -17.03
N GLU A 175 -2.71 13.10 -17.13
CA GLU A 175 -4.10 13.52 -17.35
C GLU A 175 -4.84 12.70 -18.43
N THR A 176 -4.13 12.18 -19.43
CA THR A 176 -4.70 11.27 -20.43
C THR A 176 -4.96 9.86 -19.92
N GLU A 177 -4.17 9.30 -18.99
CA GLU A 177 -4.53 8.06 -18.27
C GLU A 177 -5.68 8.29 -17.29
N LYS A 178 -5.70 9.47 -16.62
CA LYS A 178 -6.85 9.91 -15.78
C LYS A 178 -8.16 9.94 -16.58
N ASN A 179 -8.09 10.33 -17.86
CA ASN A 179 -9.27 10.47 -18.73
C ASN A 179 -9.58 9.26 -19.62
N ALA A 180 -8.58 8.43 -19.98
CA ALA A 180 -8.76 7.25 -20.82
C ALA A 180 -9.59 6.14 -20.13
N LEU A 181 -9.69 6.20 -18.80
CA LEU A 181 -10.41 5.23 -17.98
C LEU A 181 -11.69 5.81 -17.35
N ASN A 182 -12.07 7.05 -17.69
CA ASN A 182 -13.45 7.54 -17.51
C ASN A 182 -14.46 6.81 -18.43
N GLY A 183 -13.99 5.87 -19.25
CA GLY A 183 -14.78 4.93 -20.03
C GLY A 183 -14.70 3.47 -19.53
N ILE A 184 -14.22 3.22 -18.31
CA ILE A 184 -14.40 1.89 -17.70
C ILE A 184 -15.90 1.67 -17.53
N ASP A 185 -16.40 0.63 -18.18
CA ASP A 185 -17.77 0.16 -18.03
C ASP A 185 -18.02 -0.19 -16.56
N GLU A 186 -18.86 0.59 -15.89
CA GLU A 186 -19.30 0.38 -14.50
C GLU A 186 -19.98 -1.00 -14.29
N SER A 187 -20.22 -1.76 -15.37
CA SER A 187 -20.66 -3.16 -15.31
C SER A 187 -19.54 -4.20 -15.21
N THR A 188 -18.26 -3.79 -15.22
CA THR A 188 -17.16 -4.73 -14.95
C THR A 188 -17.25 -5.28 -13.52
N PRO A 189 -16.93 -6.57 -13.30
CA PRO A 189 -17.04 -7.20 -11.97
C PRO A 189 -16.29 -6.44 -10.86
N ALA A 190 -15.23 -5.71 -11.21
CA ALA A 190 -14.45 -4.91 -10.27
C ALA A 190 -15.20 -3.65 -9.76
N PHE A 191 -16.12 -3.09 -10.54
CA PHE A 191 -16.91 -1.91 -10.17
C PHE A 191 -18.12 -2.25 -9.29
N GLN A 192 -18.76 -3.40 -9.53
CA GLN A 192 -19.94 -3.83 -8.78
C GLN A 192 -19.66 -4.11 -7.30
N VAL A 193 -18.40 -4.35 -6.93
CA VAL A 193 -17.98 -4.53 -5.54
C VAL A 193 -17.85 -3.18 -4.81
N ALA A 194 -17.43 -2.12 -5.49
CA ALA A 194 -17.24 -0.80 -4.88
C ALA A 194 -18.58 -0.11 -4.52
N ASP A 195 -19.60 -0.23 -5.37
CA ASP A 195 -20.93 0.38 -5.14
C ASP A 195 -21.74 -0.32 -4.03
N ALA A 196 -21.48 -1.60 -3.76
CA ALA A 196 -22.12 -2.32 -2.67
C ALA A 196 -21.61 -1.87 -1.28
N LEU A 197 -20.38 -1.36 -1.21
CA LEU A 197 -19.72 -0.96 0.05
C LEU A 197 -20.08 0.44 0.53
N LEU A 198 -20.60 1.28 -0.36
CA LEU A 198 -21.03 2.65 -0.04
C LEU A 198 -22.53 2.74 0.31
N ASN A 199 -23.28 1.65 0.14
CA ASN A 199 -24.74 1.61 0.26
C ASN A 199 -25.25 0.65 1.37
N GLU A 200 -24.38 0.14 2.24
CA GLU A 200 -24.75 -0.60 3.47
C GLU A 200 -24.48 0.20 4.74
#